data_AF-E4XK38-F1
#
_entry.id   AF-E4XK38-F1
#
_cell.length_a   1.000
_cell.length_b   1.000
_cell.length_c   1.000
_cell.angle_alpha   90.00
_cell.angle_beta   90.00
_cell.angle_gamma   90.00
#
_symmetry.space_group_name_H-M   'P 1'
#
loop_
_entity.id
_entity.type
_entity.pdbx_description
1 polymer ?
#
loop_
_entity_poly.entity_id
_entity_poly.type
_entity_poly.pdbx_seq_one_letter_code
_entity_poly.pdbx_strand_id
1 'polypeptide(L)'
;MNNLLFLPGICVVFMRNLRIPNTIFQFLVILFLQVAVGYEFLSTYPREYIAKAFEFNRKFFHKWTVNFRFLDEKIFLDDTFQTALLCLHLLFLVLFCSKRWMPKRFGTTLLSFPLAVFNTITNHGSEPTCPLLTADILFTSNLIGIVFARSLHYQFYVWYYHSLPLLVHMAGFNTLVSVLLFFSFEYCWYVFPSTNFSSALLVFIHLVLLVKLFCAKWPGSKGQNKIQ
;
A
#
# COMPACT_ATOMS: atom_id res chain seq x y z
N MET A 1 -0.10 10.66 -6.64
CA MET A 1 -0.68 9.40 -7.15
C MET A 1 -0.74 8.37 -6.00
N ASN A 2 -1.70 8.50 -5.09
CA ASN A 2 -1.87 7.51 -4.01
C ASN A 2 -2.68 6.30 -4.46
N ASN A 3 -3.68 6.49 -5.33
CA ASN A 3 -4.62 5.43 -5.69
C ASN A 3 -3.98 4.22 -6.41
N LEU A 4 -2.88 4.44 -7.13
CA LEU A 4 -2.14 3.35 -7.78
C LEU A 4 -1.47 2.40 -6.77
N LEU A 5 -1.23 2.85 -5.54
CA LEU A 5 -0.61 2.02 -4.49
C LEU A 5 -1.56 0.93 -3.99
N PHE A 6 -2.87 1.03 -4.29
CA PHE A 6 -3.83 -0.04 -4.05
C PHE A 6 -3.84 -1.12 -5.14
N LEU A 7 -3.27 -0.84 -6.33
CA LEU A 7 -3.32 -1.74 -7.48
C LEU A 7 -2.77 -3.15 -7.18
N PRO A 8 -1.61 -3.32 -6.50
CA PRO A 8 -1.14 -4.66 -6.13
C PRO A 8 -2.16 -5.41 -5.25
N GLY A 9 -2.76 -4.72 -4.28
CA GLY A 9 -3.82 -5.28 -3.44
C GLY A 9 -5.06 -5.68 -4.22
N ILE A 10 -5.53 -4.84 -5.16
CA ILE A 10 -6.66 -5.15 -6.04
C ILE A 10 -6.38 -6.40 -6.87
N CYS A 11 -5.18 -6.52 -7.46
CA CYS A 11 -4.76 -7.69 -8.20
C CYS A 11 -4.83 -8.97 -7.36
N VAL A 12 -4.39 -8.92 -6.10
CA VAL A 12 -4.45 -10.07 -5.19
C VAL A 12 -5.88 -10.44 -4.82
N VAL A 13 -6.75 -9.45 -4.58
CA VAL A 13 -8.18 -9.69 -4.33
C VAL A 13 -8.83 -10.34 -5.56
N PHE A 14 -8.59 -9.83 -6.76
CA PHE A 14 -9.13 -10.43 -7.99
C PHE A 14 -8.61 -11.85 -8.19
N MET A 15 -7.30 -12.06 -8.05
CA MET A 15 -6.67 -13.39 -8.15
C MET A 15 -7.31 -14.42 -7.20
N ARG A 16 -7.67 -14.02 -5.98
CA ARG A 16 -8.27 -14.93 -4.99
C ARG A 16 -9.74 -15.25 -5.25
N ASN A 17 -10.50 -14.31 -5.83
CA ASN A 17 -11.96 -14.40 -5.90
C ASN A 17 -12.50 -14.64 -7.31
N LEU A 18 -11.76 -14.27 -8.34
CA LEU A 18 -12.24 -14.21 -9.72
C LEU A 18 -11.44 -15.13 -10.64
N ARG A 19 -12.10 -15.61 -11.68
CA ARG A 19 -11.45 -16.22 -12.85
C ARG A 19 -10.72 -15.16 -13.67
N ILE A 20 -9.80 -15.60 -14.52
CA ILE A 20 -9.06 -14.72 -15.44
C ILE A 20 -10.02 -13.88 -16.32
N PRO A 21 -11.07 -14.44 -16.97
CA PRO A 21 -11.99 -13.64 -17.78
C PRO A 21 -12.71 -12.55 -16.96
N ASN A 22 -13.16 -12.88 -15.75
CA ASN A 22 -13.81 -11.92 -14.86
C ASN A 22 -12.83 -10.85 -14.39
N THR A 23 -11.58 -11.21 -14.13
CA THR A 23 -10.52 -10.25 -13.77
C THR A 23 -10.26 -9.26 -14.91
N ILE A 24 -10.14 -9.76 -16.14
CA ILE A 24 -10.00 -8.92 -17.34
C ILE A 24 -11.21 -7.98 -17.47
N PHE A 25 -12.43 -8.51 -17.31
CA PHE A 25 -13.64 -7.70 -17.34
C PHE A 25 -13.61 -6.58 -16.29
N GLN A 26 -13.21 -6.85 -15.04
CA GLN A 26 -13.08 -5.81 -14.01
C GLN A 26 -12.05 -4.73 -14.39
N PHE A 27 -10.91 -5.09 -14.98
CA PHE A 27 -9.95 -4.11 -15.48
C PHE A 27 -10.48 -3.29 -16.65
N LEU A 28 -11.28 -3.89 -17.54
CA LEU A 28 -11.97 -3.16 -18.60
C LEU A 28 -12.98 -2.16 -18.03
N VAL A 29 -13.71 -2.52 -16.96
CA VAL A 29 -14.60 -1.59 -16.26
C VAL A 29 -13.82 -0.42 -15.64
N ILE A 30 -12.68 -0.71 -14.98
CA ILE A 30 -11.80 0.33 -14.43
C ILE A 30 -11.32 1.26 -15.55
N LEU A 31 -10.82 0.70 -16.65
CA LEU A 31 -10.33 1.46 -17.81
C LEU A 31 -11.44 2.30 -18.43
N PHE A 32 -12.62 1.72 -18.62
CA PHE A 32 -13.79 2.43 -19.14
C PHE A 32 -14.13 3.64 -18.27
N LEU A 33 -14.17 3.48 -16.94
CA LEU A 33 -14.43 4.59 -16.03
C LEU A 33 -13.35 5.69 -16.13
N GLN A 34 -12.07 5.31 -16.22
CA GLN A 34 -10.98 6.29 -16.40
C GLN A 34 -11.12 7.07 -17.71
N VAL A 35 -11.49 6.40 -18.80
CA VAL A 35 -11.71 7.04 -20.12
C VAL A 35 -12.96 7.90 -20.11
N ALA A 36 -14.06 7.43 -19.51
CA ALA A 36 -15.32 8.16 -19.45
C ALA A 36 -15.19 9.46 -18.65
N VAL A 37 -14.57 9.40 -17.47
CA VAL A 37 -14.33 10.59 -16.63
C VAL A 37 -13.29 11.52 -17.28
N GLY A 38 -12.28 10.96 -17.95
CA GLY A 38 -11.24 11.71 -18.65
C GLY A 38 -11.62 12.17 -20.06
N TYR A 39 -12.85 11.89 -20.54
CA TYR A 39 -13.20 11.99 -21.97
C TYR A 39 -12.99 13.39 -22.55
N GLU A 40 -13.40 14.43 -21.81
CA GLU A 40 -13.25 15.82 -22.25
C GLU A 40 -11.77 16.17 -22.53
N PHE A 41 -10.87 15.73 -21.65
CA PHE A 41 -9.44 15.95 -21.79
C PHE A 41 -8.80 15.04 -22.84
N LEU A 42 -9.24 13.78 -22.91
CA LEU A 42 -8.72 12.79 -23.87
C LEU A 42 -9.14 13.12 -25.32
N SER A 43 -10.32 13.70 -25.52
CA SER A 43 -10.80 14.11 -26.84
C SER A 43 -10.12 15.37 -27.35
N THR A 44 -9.77 16.29 -26.45
CA THR A 44 -9.19 17.60 -26.82
C THR A 44 -7.67 17.62 -26.77
N TYR A 45 -7.07 17.07 -25.71
CA TYR A 45 -5.63 17.10 -25.42
C TYR A 45 -5.10 15.74 -24.92
N PRO A 46 -5.19 14.67 -25.73
CA PRO A 46 -4.86 13.32 -25.29
C PRO A 46 -3.41 13.16 -24.82
N ARG A 47 -2.46 13.78 -25.53
CA ARG A 47 -1.03 13.64 -25.22
C ARG A 47 -0.70 14.32 -23.91
N GLU A 48 -1.18 15.54 -23.72
CA GLU A 48 -0.97 16.36 -22.54
C GLU A 48 -1.63 15.73 -21.32
N TYR A 49 -2.87 15.26 -21.46
CA TYR A 49 -3.60 14.59 -20.39
C TYR A 49 -2.85 13.33 -19.92
N ILE A 50 -2.46 12.44 -20.84
CA ILE A 50 -1.74 11.21 -20.48
C ILE A 50 -0.37 11.53 -19.87
N ALA A 51 0.38 12.46 -20.46
CA ALA A 51 1.70 12.85 -19.95
C ALA A 51 1.62 13.47 -18.54
N LYS A 52 0.56 14.24 -18.25
CA LYS A 52 0.36 14.89 -16.95
C LYS A 52 -0.33 14.00 -15.91
N ALA A 53 -1.14 13.03 -16.34
CA ALA A 53 -1.73 12.04 -15.44
C ALA A 53 -0.66 11.14 -14.79
N PHE A 54 0.42 10.85 -15.53
CA PHE A 54 1.50 9.97 -15.10
C PHE A 54 2.88 10.63 -15.28
N GLU A 55 3.16 11.65 -14.46
CA GLU A 55 4.41 12.40 -14.54
C GLU A 55 5.54 11.72 -13.74
N PHE A 56 5.94 10.51 -14.15
CA PHE A 56 6.92 9.68 -13.42
C PHE A 56 8.33 10.30 -13.32
N ASN A 57 8.68 11.19 -14.24
CA ASN A 57 9.96 11.91 -14.23
C ASN A 57 9.97 13.08 -13.22
N ARG A 58 8.82 13.44 -12.64
CA ARG A 58 8.73 14.56 -11.70
C ARG A 58 9.48 14.24 -10.41
N LYS A 59 10.46 15.09 -10.09
CA LYS A 59 11.08 15.14 -8.76
C LYS A 59 10.40 16.23 -7.93
N PHE A 60 9.81 15.85 -6.80
CA PHE A 60 9.24 16.81 -5.86
C PHE A 60 10.37 17.55 -5.14
N PHE A 61 10.15 18.82 -4.81
CA PHE A 61 11.15 19.60 -4.09
C PHE A 61 11.34 19.06 -2.68
N HIS A 62 12.60 18.93 -2.26
CA HIS A 62 12.97 18.45 -0.93
C HIS A 62 12.37 19.32 0.21
N LYS A 63 12.10 20.60 -0.03
CA LYS A 63 11.45 21.48 0.96
C LYS A 63 9.99 21.17 1.28
N TRP A 64 9.31 20.43 0.40
CA TRP A 64 7.88 20.14 0.54
C TRP A 64 7.59 18.70 0.94
N THR A 65 8.63 17.86 1.12
CA THR A 65 8.44 16.47 1.51
C THR A 65 8.15 16.36 3.00
N VAL A 66 7.16 15.56 3.38
CA VAL A 66 6.86 15.27 4.78
C VAL A 66 7.77 14.16 5.30
N ASN A 67 8.09 13.16 4.47
CA ASN A 67 9.04 12.09 4.78
C ASN A 67 10.43 12.36 4.17
N PHE A 68 11.47 11.75 4.75
CA PHE A 68 12.87 11.89 4.33
C PHE A 68 13.45 13.32 4.34
N ARG A 69 12.80 14.28 5.03
CA ARG A 69 13.27 15.67 5.17
C ARG A 69 14.62 15.79 5.88
N PHE A 70 14.93 14.82 6.73
CA PHE A 70 16.17 14.71 7.48
C PHE A 70 17.36 14.26 6.62
N LEU A 71 17.14 13.81 5.38
CA LEU A 71 18.20 13.50 4.45
C LEU A 71 18.69 14.78 3.76
N ASP A 72 19.94 14.79 3.33
CA ASP A 72 20.44 15.85 2.47
C ASP A 72 19.71 15.83 1.13
N GLU A 73 19.45 17.02 0.58
CA GLU A 73 18.74 17.18 -0.69
C GLU A 73 19.42 16.45 -1.84
N LYS A 74 20.75 16.36 -1.82
CA LYS A 74 21.53 15.59 -2.80
C LYS A 74 21.18 14.11 -2.79
N ILE A 75 21.04 13.51 -1.59
CA ILE A 75 20.65 12.10 -1.43
C ILE A 75 19.19 11.92 -1.82
N PHE A 76 18.32 12.85 -1.40
CA PHE A 76 16.89 12.79 -1.71
C PHE A 76 16.60 12.84 -3.22
N LEU A 77 17.35 13.62 -4.00
CA LEU A 77 17.16 13.77 -5.44
C LEU A 77 17.91 12.71 -6.27
N ASP A 78 18.72 11.88 -5.64
CA ASP A 78 19.50 10.84 -6.28
C ASP A 78 18.62 9.72 -6.86
N ASP A 79 18.98 9.26 -8.06
CA ASP A 79 18.21 8.24 -8.78
C ASP A 79 18.46 6.83 -8.22
N THR A 80 19.63 6.59 -7.61
CA THR A 80 19.93 5.34 -6.90
C THR A 80 19.05 5.21 -5.66
N PHE A 81 18.86 6.30 -4.91
CA PHE A 81 17.93 6.33 -3.76
C PHE A 81 16.49 6.01 -4.18
N GLN A 82 15.99 6.63 -5.26
CA GLN A 82 14.67 6.33 -5.80
C GLN A 82 14.54 4.85 -6.24
N THR A 83 15.56 4.32 -6.90
CA THR A 83 15.57 2.93 -7.38
C THR A 83 15.62 1.95 -6.23
N ALA A 84 16.41 2.23 -5.19
CA ALA A 84 16.46 1.42 -3.97
C ALA A 84 15.11 1.38 -3.26
N LEU A 85 14.43 2.53 -3.13
CA LEU A 85 13.07 2.60 -2.58
C LEU A 85 12.07 1.78 -3.39
N LEU A 86 12.15 1.83 -4.73
CA LEU A 86 11.30 1.01 -5.60
C LEU A 86 11.58 -0.50 -5.43
N CYS A 87 12.84 -0.90 -5.37
CA CYS A 87 13.21 -2.30 -5.11
C CYS A 87 12.69 -2.77 -3.75
N LEU A 88 12.80 -1.95 -2.70
CA LEU A 88 12.25 -2.25 -1.38
C LEU A 88 10.72 -2.33 -1.41
N HIS A 89 10.05 -1.43 -2.13
CA HIS A 89 8.60 -1.48 -2.32
C HIS A 89 8.16 -2.82 -2.94
N LEU A 90 8.78 -3.23 -4.06
CA LEU A 90 8.48 -4.49 -4.72
C LEU A 90 8.79 -5.70 -3.85
N LEU A 91 9.92 -5.68 -3.13
CA LEU A 91 10.29 -6.73 -2.19
C LEU A 91 9.24 -6.90 -1.10
N PHE A 92 8.81 -5.81 -0.47
CA PHE A 92 7.81 -5.87 0.60
C PHE A 92 6.43 -6.27 0.08
N LEU A 93 6.04 -5.89 -1.14
CA LEU A 93 4.83 -6.43 -1.77
C LEU A 93 4.89 -7.95 -1.91
N VAL A 94 6.01 -8.51 -2.39
CA VAL A 94 6.19 -9.97 -2.51
C VAL A 94 6.19 -10.66 -1.15
N LEU A 95 6.86 -10.08 -0.14
CA LEU A 95 6.87 -10.60 1.23
C LEU A 95 5.46 -10.62 1.84
N PHE A 96 4.70 -9.54 1.72
CA PHE A 96 3.32 -9.47 2.23
C PHE A 96 2.39 -10.40 1.46
N CYS A 97 2.53 -10.47 0.14
CA CYS A 97 1.72 -11.35 -0.69
C CYS A 97 1.93 -12.82 -0.30
N SER A 98 3.19 -13.28 -0.27
CA SER A 98 3.55 -14.65 0.09
C SER A 98 3.12 -15.04 1.50
N LYS A 99 3.39 -14.20 2.51
CA LYS A 99 3.17 -14.57 3.91
C LYS A 99 1.76 -14.29 4.42
N ARG A 100 1.18 -13.14 4.04
CA ARG A 100 0.00 -12.57 4.69
C ARG A 100 -1.24 -12.62 3.81
N TRP A 101 -1.13 -12.29 2.53
CA TRP A 101 -2.30 -12.12 1.67
C TRP A 101 -2.76 -13.39 0.97
N MET A 102 -1.88 -14.34 0.72
CA MET A 102 -2.21 -15.57 0.00
C MET A 102 -2.77 -16.68 0.90
N PRO A 103 -3.58 -17.61 0.34
CA PRO A 103 -4.02 -18.80 1.05
C PRO A 103 -2.83 -19.62 1.56
N LYS A 104 -2.77 -19.85 2.88
CA LYS A 104 -1.62 -20.51 3.52
C LYS A 104 -1.39 -21.94 3.05
N ARG A 105 -2.43 -22.62 2.55
CA ARG A 105 -2.36 -24.00 2.04
C ARG A 105 -1.42 -24.16 0.85
N PHE A 106 -1.13 -23.08 0.11
CA PHE A 106 -0.26 -23.12 -1.06
C PHE A 106 1.20 -22.77 -0.75
N GLY A 107 1.52 -22.58 0.54
CA GLY A 107 2.84 -22.15 0.99
C GLY A 107 2.87 -20.67 1.38
N THR A 108 3.79 -20.33 2.28
CA THR A 108 3.95 -18.96 2.80
C THR A 108 5.38 -18.44 2.67
N THR A 109 6.27 -19.21 2.04
CA THR A 109 7.68 -18.87 1.86
C THR A 109 7.90 -18.24 0.48
N LEU A 110 8.95 -17.43 0.37
CA LEU A 110 9.36 -16.81 -0.90
C LEU A 110 9.63 -17.84 -2.00
N LEU A 111 10.19 -19.01 -1.64
CA LEU A 111 10.47 -20.07 -2.61
C LEU A 111 9.18 -20.69 -3.18
N SER A 112 8.15 -20.84 -2.35
CA SER A 112 6.85 -21.36 -2.78
C SER A 112 6.00 -20.33 -3.53
N PHE A 113 6.39 -19.05 -3.53
CA PHE A 113 5.54 -17.95 -3.98
C PHE A 113 5.04 -18.09 -5.43
N PRO A 114 5.86 -18.42 -6.45
CA PRO A 114 5.38 -18.55 -7.82
C PRO A 114 4.32 -19.65 -7.97
N LEU A 115 4.55 -20.81 -7.34
CA LEU A 115 3.62 -21.93 -7.34
C LEU A 115 2.34 -21.57 -6.57
N ALA A 116 2.47 -20.85 -5.45
CA ALA A 116 1.35 -20.40 -4.67
C ALA A 116 0.45 -19.45 -5.48
N VAL A 117 1.04 -18.57 -6.29
CA VAL A 117 0.31 -17.62 -7.14
C VAL A 117 -0.47 -18.39 -8.20
N PHE A 118 0.21 -19.30 -8.91
CA PHE A 118 -0.42 -20.15 -9.90
C PHE A 118 -1.58 -20.96 -9.31
N ASN A 119 -1.35 -21.61 -8.17
CA ASN A 119 -2.38 -22.41 -7.49
C ASN A 119 -3.55 -21.55 -6.99
N THR A 120 -3.30 -20.30 -6.59
CA THR A 120 -4.36 -19.37 -6.18
C THR A 120 -5.23 -18.98 -7.38
N ILE A 121 -4.63 -18.71 -8.53
CA ILE A 121 -5.35 -18.38 -9.78
C ILE A 121 -6.20 -19.59 -10.25
N THR A 122 -5.62 -20.79 -10.26
CA THR A 122 -6.32 -22.00 -10.72
C THR A 122 -7.46 -22.39 -9.79
N ASN A 123 -7.27 -22.25 -8.48
CA ASN A 123 -8.25 -22.56 -7.44
C ASN A 123 -8.99 -21.32 -6.91
N HIS A 124 -9.16 -20.29 -7.74
CA HIS A 124 -9.92 -19.07 -7.40
C HIS A 124 -11.27 -19.43 -6.76
N GLY A 125 -11.71 -18.63 -5.79
CA GLY A 125 -12.99 -18.83 -5.10
C GLY A 125 -13.05 -20.01 -4.13
N SER A 126 -12.00 -20.85 -4.04
CA SER A 126 -11.94 -21.92 -3.03
C SER A 126 -11.81 -21.38 -1.60
N GLU A 127 -11.09 -20.27 -1.44
CA GLU A 127 -10.93 -19.54 -0.17
C GLU A 127 -11.08 -18.05 -0.44
N PRO A 128 -12.33 -17.59 -0.66
CA PRO A 128 -12.61 -16.20 -1.02
C PRO A 128 -12.20 -15.27 0.12
N THR A 129 -11.89 -14.02 -0.22
CA THR A 129 -11.52 -13.01 0.78
C THR A 129 -12.77 -12.54 1.52
N CYS A 130 -12.76 -12.63 2.85
CA CYS A 130 -13.75 -11.93 3.65
C CYS A 130 -13.51 -10.40 3.62
N PRO A 131 -14.52 -9.56 3.95
CA PRO A 131 -14.37 -8.11 3.89
C PRO A 131 -13.16 -7.57 4.67
N LEU A 132 -12.87 -8.14 5.84
CA LEU A 132 -11.72 -7.75 6.66
C LEU A 132 -10.39 -8.06 5.97
N LEU A 133 -10.30 -9.18 5.24
CA LEU A 133 -9.12 -9.56 4.46
C LEU A 133 -8.95 -8.70 3.22
N THR A 134 -10.04 -8.37 2.54
CA THR A 134 -10.01 -7.41 1.43
C THR A 134 -9.47 -6.06 1.91
N ALA A 135 -9.98 -5.54 3.03
CA ALA A 135 -9.50 -4.29 3.61
C ALA A 135 -8.02 -4.36 4.01
N ASP A 136 -7.59 -5.45 4.67
CA ASP A 136 -6.18 -5.67 5.02
C ASP A 136 -5.29 -5.65 3.78
N ILE A 137 -5.62 -6.41 2.73
CA ILE A 137 -4.85 -6.47 1.49
C ILE A 137 -4.73 -5.09 0.84
N LEU A 138 -5.85 -4.37 0.69
CA LEU A 138 -5.87 -3.07 0.05
C LEU A 138 -5.09 -2.03 0.87
N PHE A 139 -5.34 -1.95 2.17
CA PHE A 139 -4.76 -0.93 3.04
C PHE A 139 -3.27 -1.18 3.30
N THR A 140 -2.85 -2.44 3.44
CA THR A 140 -1.42 -2.77 3.57
C THR A 140 -0.66 -2.57 2.26
N SER A 141 -1.26 -2.85 1.10
CA SER A 141 -0.68 -2.51 -0.22
C SER A 141 -0.39 -1.01 -0.32
N ASN A 142 -1.38 -0.18 0.04
CA ASN A 142 -1.22 1.27 0.04
C ASN A 142 -0.16 1.74 1.06
N LEU A 143 -0.16 1.20 2.28
CA LEU A 143 0.84 1.52 3.30
C LEU A 143 2.27 1.18 2.83
N ILE A 144 2.49 0.02 2.21
CA ILE A 144 3.80 -0.36 1.64
C ILE A 144 4.24 0.68 0.61
N GLY A 145 3.32 1.14 -0.24
CA GLY A 145 3.58 2.24 -1.16
C GLY A 145 3.99 3.53 -0.48
N ILE A 146 3.29 3.93 0.58
CA ILE A 146 3.55 5.15 1.34
C ILE A 146 4.90 5.11 2.05
N VAL A 147 5.23 3.98 2.69
CA VAL A 147 6.50 3.79 3.42
C VAL A 147 7.70 3.99 2.50
N PHE A 148 7.62 3.46 1.27
CA PHE A 148 8.70 3.51 0.29
C PHE A 148 8.53 4.63 -0.75
N ALA A 149 7.55 5.53 -0.58
CA ALA A 149 7.43 6.69 -1.44
C ALA A 149 8.59 7.64 -1.16
N ARG A 150 9.35 8.03 -2.20
CA ARG A 150 10.45 9.00 -2.03
C ARG A 150 9.98 10.33 -1.44
N SER A 151 8.80 10.81 -1.86
CA SER A 151 8.24 12.07 -1.38
C SER A 151 6.77 11.93 -1.08
N LEU A 152 6.37 12.46 0.08
CA LEU A 152 5.00 12.62 0.50
C LEU A 152 4.69 14.11 0.63
N HIS A 153 3.59 14.53 0.03
CA HIS A 153 3.04 15.87 0.21
C HIS A 153 1.87 15.82 1.22
N TYR A 154 1.58 16.91 1.92
CA TYR A 154 0.52 16.97 2.94
C TYR A 154 -0.85 16.49 2.45
N GLN A 155 -1.17 16.75 1.18
CA GLN A 155 -2.39 16.26 0.53
C GLN A 155 -2.50 14.72 0.52
N PHE A 156 -1.39 13.98 0.61
CA PHE A 156 -1.42 12.52 0.65
C PHE A 156 -2.04 11.98 1.94
N TYR A 157 -2.09 12.76 3.02
CA TYR A 157 -2.59 12.30 4.31
C TYR A 157 -4.04 11.79 4.21
N VAL A 158 -4.92 12.53 3.54
CA VAL A 158 -6.34 12.15 3.39
C VAL A 158 -6.53 10.80 2.68
N TRP A 159 -5.58 10.40 1.84
CA TRP A 159 -5.70 9.18 1.03
C TRP A 159 -5.41 7.89 1.80
N TYR A 160 -4.88 7.97 3.03
CA TYR A 160 -4.62 6.80 3.85
C TYR A 160 -4.91 6.99 5.34
N TYR A 161 -5.16 8.22 5.80
CA TYR A 161 -5.55 8.49 7.18
C TYR A 161 -6.69 7.58 7.65
N HIS A 162 -7.72 7.41 6.81
CA HIS A 162 -8.88 6.58 7.12
C HIS A 162 -8.57 5.08 7.26
N SER A 163 -7.45 4.59 6.70
CA SER A 163 -7.04 3.19 6.87
C SER A 163 -6.21 2.95 8.13
N LEU A 164 -5.59 3.99 8.71
CA LEU A 164 -4.72 3.87 9.87
C LEU A 164 -5.39 3.19 11.08
N PRO A 165 -6.64 3.51 11.47
CA PRO A 165 -7.25 2.84 12.61
C PRO A 165 -7.40 1.34 12.44
N LEU A 166 -7.80 0.90 11.25
CA LEU A 166 -7.91 -0.52 10.97
C LEU A 166 -6.53 -1.19 10.98
N LEU A 167 -5.52 -0.55 10.37
CA LEU A 167 -4.16 -1.08 10.31
C LEU A 167 -3.50 -1.17 11.69
N VAL A 168 -3.65 -0.15 12.54
CA VAL A 168 -3.13 -0.16 13.92
C VAL A 168 -3.80 -1.25 14.74
N HIS A 169 -5.13 -1.43 14.59
CA HIS A 169 -5.85 -2.52 15.23
C HIS A 169 -5.36 -3.90 14.76
N MET A 170 -5.24 -4.09 13.43
CA MET A 170 -4.76 -5.34 12.82
C MET A 170 -3.30 -5.66 13.17
N ALA A 171 -2.48 -4.65 13.45
CA ALA A 171 -1.10 -4.80 13.93
C ALA A 171 -1.03 -5.31 15.38
N GLY A 172 -2.15 -5.28 16.12
CA GLY A 172 -2.24 -5.78 17.48
C GLY A 172 -1.52 -4.90 18.51
N PHE A 173 -1.45 -3.59 18.28
CA PHE A 173 -0.98 -2.66 19.31
C PHE A 173 -1.97 -2.62 20.48
N ASN A 174 -1.45 -2.40 21.69
CA ASN A 174 -2.31 -2.12 22.83
C ASN A 174 -2.93 -0.71 22.71
N THR A 175 -3.95 -0.41 23.50
CA THR A 175 -4.70 0.84 23.41
C THR A 175 -3.80 2.07 23.62
N LEU A 176 -2.91 2.01 24.62
CA LEU A 176 -2.00 3.13 24.93
C LEU A 176 -1.07 3.44 23.75
N VAL A 177 -0.40 2.43 23.20
CA VAL A 177 0.49 2.59 22.04
C VAL A 177 -0.29 3.06 20.82
N SER A 178 -1.50 2.55 20.61
CA SER A 178 -2.37 3.00 19.51
C SER A 178 -2.67 4.49 19.61
N VAL A 179 -3.07 4.97 20.79
CA VAL A 179 -3.35 6.39 21.04
C VAL A 179 -2.10 7.24 20.82
N LEU A 180 -0.93 6.82 21.35
CA LEU A 180 0.33 7.52 21.14
C LEU A 180 0.74 7.56 19.66
N LEU A 181 0.54 6.47 18.91
CA LEU A 181 0.79 6.42 17.48
C LEU A 181 -0.09 7.43 16.72
N PHE A 182 -1.38 7.54 17.05
CA PHE A 182 -2.26 8.52 16.40
C PHE A 182 -1.86 9.96 16.67
N PHE A 183 -1.57 10.32 17.93
CA PHE A 183 -1.05 11.65 18.24
C PHE A 183 0.27 11.93 17.51
N SER A 184 1.14 10.92 17.38
CA SER A 184 2.40 11.04 16.65
C SER A 184 2.18 11.23 15.15
N PHE A 185 1.26 10.48 14.53
CA PHE A 185 0.87 10.68 13.14
C PHE A 185 0.35 12.10 12.93
N GLU A 186 -0.62 12.53 13.75
CA GLU A 186 -1.24 13.85 13.62
C GLU A 186 -0.20 14.97 13.78
N TYR A 187 0.70 14.87 14.76
CA TYR A 187 1.81 15.79 14.91
C TYR A 187 2.69 15.85 13.65
N CYS A 188 3.08 14.70 13.09
CA CYS A 188 3.95 14.65 11.92
C CYS A 188 3.33 15.32 10.68
N TRP A 189 2.00 15.19 10.50
CA TRP A 189 1.28 15.79 9.38
C TRP A 189 0.82 17.23 9.64
N TYR A 190 0.73 17.65 10.90
CA TYR A 190 0.39 19.01 11.29
C TYR A 190 1.57 20.00 11.12
N VAL A 191 2.79 19.57 11.44
CA VAL A 191 3.99 20.42 11.35
C VAL A 191 4.27 20.82 9.89
N PHE A 192 4.16 22.11 9.58
CA PHE A 192 4.40 22.69 8.25
C PHE A 192 5.32 23.92 8.30
N PRO A 193 6.40 23.99 7.51
CA PRO A 193 7.00 22.89 6.75
C PRO A 193 7.58 21.81 7.67
N SER A 194 7.80 20.61 7.15
CA SER A 194 8.31 19.49 7.93
C SER A 194 9.72 19.78 8.48
N THR A 195 9.99 19.27 9.67
CA THR A 195 11.32 19.33 10.32
C THR A 195 12.03 17.98 10.18
N ASN A 196 13.34 17.96 10.44
CA ASN A 196 14.10 16.70 10.45
C ASN A 196 13.50 15.71 11.45
N PHE A 197 13.10 16.20 12.63
CA PHE A 197 12.50 15.36 13.67
C PHE A 197 11.12 14.82 13.27
N SER A 198 10.19 15.69 12.86
CA SER A 198 8.83 15.23 12.48
C SER A 198 8.88 14.27 11.30
N SER A 199 9.81 14.47 10.36
CA SER A 199 10.00 13.59 9.23
C SER A 199 10.60 12.24 9.59
N ALA A 200 11.64 12.21 10.44
CA ALA A 200 12.24 10.98 10.93
C ALA A 200 11.26 10.17 11.78
N LEU A 201 10.47 10.86 12.62
CA LEU A 201 9.40 10.25 13.40
C LEU A 201 8.35 9.62 12.50
N LEU A 202 7.90 10.30 11.44
CA LEU A 202 6.93 9.77 10.49
C LEU A 202 7.42 8.48 9.82
N VAL A 203 8.66 8.48 9.32
CA VAL A 203 9.26 7.28 8.71
C VAL A 203 9.35 6.15 9.73
N PHE A 204 9.76 6.45 10.96
CA PHE A 204 9.84 5.47 12.04
C PHE A 204 8.49 4.84 12.36
N ILE A 205 7.43 5.63 12.57
CA ILE A 205 6.10 5.10 12.91
C ILE A 205 5.51 4.28 11.75
N HIS A 206 5.72 4.68 10.49
CA HIS A 206 5.31 3.90 9.32
C HIS A 206 6.05 2.54 9.26
N LEU A 207 7.36 2.52 9.50
CA LEU A 207 8.15 1.28 9.52
C LEU A 207 7.73 0.36 10.68
N VAL A 208 7.52 0.90 11.87
CA VAL A 208 7.05 0.13 13.05
C VAL A 208 5.68 -0.49 12.76
N LEU A 209 4.75 0.27 12.19
CA LEU A 209 3.43 -0.22 11.80
C LEU A 209 3.55 -1.33 10.75
N LEU A 210 4.37 -1.15 9.71
CA LEU A 210 4.58 -2.12 8.65
C LEU A 210 5.17 -3.44 9.18
N VAL A 211 6.22 -3.37 9.99
CA VAL A 211 6.86 -4.56 10.59
C VAL A 211 5.89 -5.28 11.52
N LYS A 212 5.14 -4.54 12.34
CA LYS A 212 4.13 -5.14 13.22
C LYS A 212 3.02 -5.82 12.43
N LEU A 213 2.51 -5.23 11.36
CA LEU A 213 1.54 -5.87 10.46
C LEU A 213 2.09 -7.14 9.82
N PHE A 214 3.35 -7.13 9.39
CA PHE A 214 4.00 -8.31 8.81
C PHE A 214 4.15 -9.47 9.82
N CYS A 215 4.37 -9.15 11.09
CA CYS A 215 4.53 -10.13 12.17
C CYS A 215 3.21 -10.52 12.85
N ALA A 216 2.18 -9.69 12.75
CA ALA A 216 0.88 -9.92 13.36
C ALA A 216 0.23 -11.19 12.79
N LYS A 217 -0.29 -12.05 13.68
CA LYS A 217 -1.11 -13.18 13.28
C LYS A 217 -2.44 -12.68 12.73
N TRP A 218 -2.94 -13.36 11.69
CA TRP A 218 -4.27 -13.07 11.13
C TRP A 218 -5.33 -13.07 12.26
N PRO A 219 -6.16 -12.01 12.40
CA PRO A 219 -7.13 -11.90 13.49
C PRO A 219 -8.08 -13.10 13.61
N GLY A 220 -8.41 -13.74 12.48
CA GLY A 220 -9.26 -14.94 12.44
C GLY A 220 -8.65 -16.23 13.01
N SER A 221 -7.38 -16.22 13.41
CA SER A 221 -6.68 -17.39 13.96
C SER A 221 -7.09 -17.75 15.40
N LYS A 222 -7.73 -16.83 16.14
CA LYS A 222 -8.01 -17.03 17.58
C LYS A 222 -9.36 -17.67 17.90
N GLY A 223 -10.17 -18.04 16.89
CA GLY A 223 -11.59 -18.36 17.08
C GLY A 223 -12.07 -19.80 16.85
N GLN A 224 -11.24 -20.75 16.41
CA GLN A 224 -11.72 -22.11 16.11
C GLN A 224 -11.63 -23.11 17.27
N ASN A 225 -11.12 -22.73 18.45
CA ASN A 225 -10.92 -23.64 19.59
C ASN A 225 -11.78 -23.34 20.83
N LYS A 226 -12.94 -22.66 20.70
CA LYS A 226 -13.81 -22.36 21.86
C LYS A 226 -15.32 -22.51 21.60
N ILE A 227 -15.71 -23.53 20.84
CA ILE A 227 -17.09 -24.05 20.90
C ILE A 227 -17.00 -25.58 20.92
N GLN A 228 -16.84 -26.12 22.12
CA GLN A 228 -17.30 -27.45 22.53
C GLN A 228 -17.98 -27.26 23.89
#